data_AF-A0AAJ6LCR0-F1
#
_entry.id   AF-A0AAJ6LCR0-F1
#
_cell.length_a   1.000
_cell.length_b   1.000
_cell.length_c   1.000
_cell.angle_alpha   90.00
_cell.angle_beta   90.00
_cell.angle_gamma   90.00
#
_symmetry.space_group_name_H-M   'P 1'
#
loop_
_entity.id
_entity.type
_entity.pdbx_description
1 polymer ?
#
loop_
_entity_poly.entity_id
_entity_poly.type
_entity_poly.pdbx_seq_one_letter_code
_entity_poly.pdbx_strand_id
1 'polypeptide(L)' 'MRVNPHLYKTGSYDRSKGVLTKADYVYMRDLLETVLEQLQNSELDNDKEIDQLKQFFIKLDHHIDRLRA' A
#
# COMPACT_ATOMS: atom_id res chain seq x y z
N MET A 1 4.94 24.13 42.96
CA MET A 1 4.83 24.46 41.53
C MET A 1 3.98 23.38 40.87
N ARG A 2 2.73 23.66 40.47
CA ARG A 2 1.86 22.66 39.83
C ARG A 2 2.17 22.66 38.33
N VAL A 3 2.87 21.64 37.85
CA VAL A 3 3.18 21.46 36.43
C VAL A 3 1.90 20.97 35.74
N ASN A 4 1.42 21.70 34.74
CA ASN A 4 0.20 21.36 34.00
C ASN A 4 0.47 20.08 33.16
N PRO A 5 -0.20 18.95 33.43
CA PRO A 5 0.02 17.69 32.72
C PRO A 5 -0.29 17.77 31.22
N HIS A 6 -1.10 18.76 30.80
CA HIS A 6 -1.46 18.97 29.41
C HIS A 6 -0.33 19.55 28.55
N LEU A 7 0.73 20.10 29.15
CA LEU A 7 1.93 20.56 28.42
C LEU A 7 2.70 19.40 27.78
N TYR A 8 2.63 18.19 28.35
CA TYR A 8 3.27 16.98 27.82
C TYR A 8 2.29 16.05 27.11
N LYS A 9 1.03 16.45 26.95
CA LYS A 9 0.06 15.66 26.21
C LYS A 9 0.46 15.72 24.74
N THR A 10 0.78 14.57 24.16
CA THR A 10 0.95 14.34 22.72
C THR A 10 -0.40 14.61 22.03
N GLY A 11 -0.81 15.87 21.98
CA GLY A 11 -2.14 16.30 21.54
C GLY A 11 -2.25 16.45 20.02
N SER A 12 -1.14 16.39 19.30
CA SER A 12 -1.07 16.64 17.86
C SER A 12 -0.62 15.42 17.05
N TYR A 13 -0.83 14.20 17.56
CA TYR A 13 -0.68 13.01 16.71
C TYR A 13 -1.82 12.98 15.70
N ASP A 14 -1.52 13.42 14.49
CA ASP A 14 -2.40 13.33 13.35
C ASP A 14 -2.38 11.89 12.82
N ARG A 15 -3.51 11.20 12.96
CA ARG A 15 -3.68 9.81 12.51
C ARG A 15 -3.59 9.64 11.00
N SER A 16 -3.64 10.72 10.22
CA SER A 16 -3.43 10.69 8.77
C SER A 16 -1.96 10.51 8.41
N LYS A 17 -1.02 10.81 9.32
CA LYS A 17 0.42 10.63 9.08
C LYS A 17 0.76 9.15 9.02
N GLY A 18 1.22 8.70 7.85
CA GLY A 18 1.54 7.30 7.57
C GLY A 18 0.37 6.50 6.97
N VAL A 19 -0.78 7.13 6.70
CA VAL A 19 -1.85 6.50 5.94
C VAL A 19 -1.52 6.59 4.46
N LEU A 20 -1.57 5.44 3.78
CA LEU A 20 -1.39 5.38 2.33
C LEU A 20 -2.60 6.03 1.65
N THR A 21 -2.31 6.96 0.76
CA THR A 21 -3.30 7.59 -0.11
C THR A 21 -3.56 6.72 -1.34
N LYS A 22 -4.63 7.04 -2.07
CA LYS A 22 -4.92 6.38 -3.36
C LYS A 22 -3.73 6.44 -4.32
N ALA A 23 -3.04 7.59 -4.38
CA ALA A 23 -1.86 7.76 -5.23
C ALA A 23 -0.73 6.80 -4.86
N ASP A 24 -0.52 6.57 -3.55
CA ASP A 24 0.49 5.63 -3.08
C ASP A 24 0.16 4.19 -3.49
N TYR A 25 -1.11 3.78 -3.40
CA TYR A 25 -1.54 2.45 -3.85
C TYR A 25 -1.42 2.27 -5.36
N VAL A 26 -1.75 3.30 -6.16
CA VAL A 26 -1.56 3.27 -7.62
C VAL A 26 -0.08 3.13 -7.95
N TYR A 27 0.78 3.89 -7.29
CA TYR A 27 2.22 3.77 -7.48
C TYR A 27 2.75 2.37 -7.12
N MET A 28 2.30 1.79 -6.01
CA MET A 28 2.64 0.42 -5.63
C MET A 28 2.16 -0.61 -6.67
N ARG A 29 0.97 -0.41 -7.24
CA ARG A 29 0.44 -1.27 -8.31
C ARG A 29 1.35 -1.23 -9.53
N ASP A 30 1.74 -0.05 -9.99
CA ASP A 30 2.58 0.11 -11.17
C ASP A 30 3.98 -0.54 -10.95
N LEU A 31 4.55 -0.42 -9.75
CA LEU A 31 5.79 -1.12 -9.40
C LEU A 31 5.64 -2.64 -9.46
N LEU A 32 4.56 -3.18 -8.89
CA LEU A 32 4.29 -4.62 -8.92
C LEU A 32 4.06 -5.12 -10.34
N GLU A 33 3.53 -4.28 -11.24
CA GLU A 33 3.31 -4.64 -12.64
C GLU A 33 4.65 -4.92 -13.35
N THR A 34 5.68 -4.12 -13.05
CA THR A 34 7.04 -4.40 -13.54
C THR A 34 7.61 -5.71 -13.02
N VAL A 35 7.27 -6.10 -11.79
CA VAL A 35 7.68 -7.40 -11.21
C VAL A 35 6.95 -8.55 -11.90
N LEU A 36 5.66 -8.38 -12.20
CA LEU A 36 4.91 -9.38 -12.96
C LEU A 36 5.54 -9.60 -14.34
N GLU A 37 5.89 -8.52 -15.04
CA GLU A 37 6.58 -8.60 -16.34
C GLU A 37 7.93 -9.32 -16.22
N GLN A 38 8.72 -9.04 -15.19
CA GLN A 38 9.99 -9.73 -14.93
C GLN A 38 9.80 -11.22 -14.67
N LEU A 39 8.79 -11.61 -13.87
CA LEU A 39 8.48 -13.00 -13.57
C LEU A 39 8.03 -13.76 -14.82
N GLN A 40 7.24 -13.12 -15.69
CA GLN A 40 6.77 -13.68 -16.95
C GLN A 40 7.88 -13.89 -17.99
N ASN A 41 8.88 -13.00 -17.99
CA ASN A 41 10.03 -13.08 -18.89
C ASN A 41 11.18 -13.92 -18.32
N SER A 42 11.02 -14.47 -17.12
CA SER A 42 12.02 -15.33 -16.48
C SER A 42 12.02 -16.72 -17.12
N GLU A 43 13.19 -17.36 -17.20
CA GLU A 43 13.32 -18.77 -17.60
C GLU A 43 12.92 -19.75 -16.48
N LEU A 44 12.65 -19.25 -15.27
CA LEU A 44 12.21 -20.05 -14.13
C LEU A 44 10.70 -20.30 -14.16
N ASP A 45 10.28 -21.45 -13.62
CA ASP A 45 8.87 -21.73 -13.38
C ASP A 45 8.36 -20.86 -12.22
N ASN A 46 7.59 -19.82 -12.59
CA ASN A 46 6.96 -18.86 -11.67
C ASN A 46 5.44 -18.90 -11.78
N ASP A 47 4.84 -19.96 -12.33
CA ASP A 47 3.40 -20.00 -12.66
C ASP A 47 2.53 -19.70 -11.44
N LYS A 48 2.91 -20.25 -10.28
CA LYS A 48 2.19 -20.06 -9.03
C LYS A 48 2.30 -18.62 -8.52
N GLU A 49 3.49 -18.04 -8.54
CA GLU A 49 3.76 -16.66 -8.12
C GLU A 49 3.03 -15.67 -9.02
N ILE A 50 3.02 -15.93 -10.34
CA ILE A 50 2.28 -15.15 -11.33
C ILE A 50 0.77 -15.18 -11.03
N ASP A 51 0.20 -16.36 -10.75
CA ASP A 51 -1.22 -16.48 -10.42
C ASP A 51 -1.57 -15.78 -9.11
N GLN A 52 -0.73 -15.92 -8.08
CA GLN A 52 -0.90 -15.22 -6.81
C GLN A 52 -0.85 -13.70 -6.98
N LEU A 53 0.09 -13.20 -7.79
CA LEU A 53 0.26 -11.78 -8.05
C LEU A 53 -0.92 -11.21 -8.86
N LYS A 54 -1.42 -11.95 -9.86
CA LYS A 54 -2.64 -11.58 -10.59
C LYS A 54 -3.87 -11.52 -9.68
N GLN A 55 -4.06 -12.49 -8.79
CA GLN A 55 -5.15 -12.45 -7.80
C GLN A 55 -5.01 -11.28 -6.84
N PHE A 56 -3.77 -10.92 -6.47
CA PHE A 56 -3.50 -9.76 -5.64
C PHE A 56 -3.87 -8.45 -6.35
N PHE A 57 -3.53 -8.29 -7.63
CA PHE A 57 -3.92 -7.10 -8.40
C PHE A 57 -5.42 -6.85 -8.40
N ILE A 58 -6.22 -7.89 -8.64
CA ILE A 58 -7.69 -7.78 -8.60
C ILE A 58 -8.18 -7.24 -7.25
N LYS A 59 -7.62 -7.75 -6.14
CA LYS A 59 -7.99 -7.29 -4.80
C LYS A 59 -7.52 -5.86 -4.53
N LEU A 60 -6.32 -5.52 -5.02
CA LEU A 60 -5.72 -4.20 -4.88
C LEU A 60 -6.50 -3.14 -5.67
N ASP A 61 -6.84 -3.41 -6.93
CA ASP A 61 -7.64 -2.52 -7.76
C ASP A 61 -9.01 -2.27 -7.12
N HIS A 62 -9.68 -3.32 -6.64
CA HIS A 62 -10.92 -3.16 -5.86
C HIS A 62 -10.73 -2.35 -4.57
N HIS A 63 -9.55 -2.40 -3.94
CA HIS A 63 -9.26 -1.56 -2.78
C HIS A 63 -9.08 -0.10 -3.18
N ILE A 64 -8.32 0.16 -4.26
CA ILE A 64 -8.08 1.49 -4.85
C ILE A 64 -9.40 2.15 -5.29
N ASP A 65 -10.31 1.39 -5.90
CA ASP A 65 -11.62 1.87 -6.31
C ASP A 65 -12.51 2.25 -5.13
N ARG A 66 -12.38 1.52 -4.01
CA ARG A 66 -13.13 1.81 -2.77
C ARG A 66 -12.56 2.98 -1.97
N LEU A 67 -11.29 3.33 -2.17
CA LEU A 67 -10.71 4.58 -1.67
C LEU A 67 -11.36 5.72 -2.46
N ARG A 68 -12.43 6.27 -1.87
CA ARG A 68 -13.23 7.35 -2.44
C ARG A 68 -12.33 8.48 -2.97
N ALA A 69 -12.65 8.93 -4.18
CA ALA A 69 -12.18 10.21 -4.72
C ALA A 69 -12.59 11.38 -3.82
#